data_AF-A0A960XDC8-F1
#
_entry.id   AF-A0A960XDC8-F1
#
_cell.length_a   1.000
_cell.length_b   1.000
_cell.length_c   1.000
_cell.angle_alpha   90.00
_cell.angle_beta   90.00
_cell.angle_gamma   90.00
#
_symmetry.space_group_name_H-M   'P 1'
#
loop_
_entity.id
_entity.type
_entity.pdbx_description
1 polymer ?
#
loop_
_entity_poly.entity_id
_entity_poly.type
_entity_poly.pdbx_seq_one_letter_code
_entity_poly.pdbx_strand_id
1 'polypeptide(L)'
;MRPLALADYPGGVLIQFDNGGFACCHPWPQFGQAPLDEQIACLKKGKLTPLLIRSLACAKIDGEAREKDQWLFKGKRLPKSYTLLETLDIEVEGDIKVKGDLQAINSFIKASRATKIRIDCNFSTSEQTLTTFLEQHQGNPKIAYIEDPIPYNSEKWLSLQQKYRIPFAVDWALGDAAPYRIVKPAREAIPMHSNQHLVVTHSLEHPLGRAFAAYEALKYGITDVGLSGLTLEPGTGLGFDETLSQLTWRPL
;
A
#
# COMPACT_ATOMS: atom_id res chain seq x y z
N MET A 1 16.74 -15.07 -13.18
CA MET A 1 15.31 -15.35 -12.94
C MET A 1 14.54 -14.82 -14.13
N ARG A 2 13.90 -15.71 -14.88
CA ARG A 2 13.18 -15.40 -16.12
C ARG A 2 11.68 -15.60 -15.89
N PRO A 3 10.83 -14.69 -16.38
CA PRO A 3 9.39 -14.92 -16.36
C PRO A 3 9.02 -16.03 -17.36
N LEU A 4 8.08 -16.89 -16.97
CA LEU A 4 7.64 -18.06 -17.74
C LEU A 4 6.23 -17.90 -18.29
N ALA A 5 5.30 -17.46 -17.44
CA ALA A 5 3.89 -17.39 -17.76
C ALA A 5 3.21 -16.25 -17.01
N LEU A 6 2.06 -15.84 -17.56
CA LEU A 6 1.18 -14.83 -16.98
C LEU A 6 -0.19 -15.44 -16.68
N ALA A 7 -0.84 -14.98 -15.63
CA ALA A 7 -2.26 -15.20 -15.39
C ALA A 7 -2.93 -13.84 -15.20
N ASP A 8 -3.92 -13.54 -16.04
CA ASP A 8 -4.62 -12.26 -16.01
C ASP A 8 -5.64 -12.21 -14.87
N TYR A 9 -5.81 -11.04 -14.26
CA TYR A 9 -6.88 -10.75 -13.31
C TYR A 9 -7.31 -9.29 -13.45
N PRO A 10 -8.43 -8.85 -12.85
CA PRO A 10 -8.88 -7.46 -12.98
C PRO A 10 -7.80 -6.44 -12.61
N GLY A 11 -7.38 -5.65 -13.60
CA GLY A 11 -6.40 -4.56 -13.46
C GLY A 11 -4.92 -4.97 -13.46
N GLY A 12 -4.57 -6.25 -13.57
CA GLY A 12 -3.17 -6.66 -13.56
C GLY A 12 -2.91 -8.09 -14.02
N VAL A 13 -1.66 -8.54 -13.82
CA VAL A 13 -1.22 -9.90 -14.10
C VAL A 13 -0.44 -10.48 -12.94
N LEU A 14 -0.61 -11.78 -12.70
CA LEU A 14 0.35 -12.57 -11.95
C LEU A 14 1.42 -13.06 -12.92
N ILE A 15 2.64 -13.18 -12.42
CA ILE A 15 3.82 -13.60 -13.17
C ILE A 15 4.42 -14.80 -12.47
N GLN A 16 4.57 -15.91 -13.19
CA GLN A 16 5.33 -17.08 -12.75
C GLN A 16 6.76 -16.98 -13.27
N PHE A 17 7.74 -17.28 -12.41
CA PHE A 17 9.16 -17.24 -12.74
C PHE A 17 9.81 -18.63 -12.69
N ASP A 18 10.95 -18.78 -13.35
CA ASP A 18 11.68 -20.05 -13.49
C ASP A 18 12.29 -20.61 -12.19
N ASN A 19 12.35 -19.82 -11.12
CA ASN A 19 12.69 -20.28 -9.77
C ASN A 19 11.48 -20.83 -8.98
N GLY A 20 10.32 -20.99 -9.63
CA GLY A 20 9.07 -21.40 -8.98
C GLY A 20 8.36 -20.27 -8.23
N GLY A 21 8.91 -19.05 -8.21
CA GLY A 21 8.31 -17.91 -7.54
C GLY A 21 7.23 -17.22 -8.35
N PHE A 22 6.26 -16.64 -7.64
CA PHE A 22 5.16 -15.87 -8.19
C PHE A 22 5.20 -14.43 -7.72
N ALA A 23 4.73 -13.52 -8.57
CA ALA A 23 4.54 -12.12 -8.19
C ALA A 23 3.33 -11.50 -8.85
N CYS A 24 2.92 -10.37 -8.29
CA CYS A 24 1.85 -9.54 -8.82
C CYS A 24 2.42 -8.30 -9.51
N CYS A 25 1.83 -7.92 -10.64
CA CYS A 25 2.05 -6.65 -11.33
C CYS A 25 0.68 -5.98 -11.57
N HIS A 26 0.39 -4.91 -10.82
CA HIS A 26 -0.86 -4.13 -10.90
C HIS A 26 -0.52 -2.64 -11.07
N PRO A 27 -0.51 -2.12 -12.30
CA PRO A 27 -0.18 -0.71 -12.54
C PRO A 27 -1.38 0.20 -12.27
N TRP A 28 -1.07 1.43 -11.86
CA TRP A 28 -2.02 2.53 -11.73
C TRP A 28 -1.60 3.73 -12.61
N PRO A 29 -2.00 3.75 -13.90
CA PRO A 29 -1.56 4.78 -14.84
C PRO A 29 -1.97 6.20 -14.47
N GLN A 30 -3.09 6.37 -13.76
CA GLN A 30 -3.54 7.68 -13.30
C GLN A 30 -2.57 8.34 -12.31
N PHE A 31 -1.63 7.58 -11.75
CA PHE A 31 -0.55 8.09 -10.89
C PHE A 31 0.82 8.02 -11.58
N GLY A 32 0.86 8.00 -12.91
CA GLY A 32 2.08 8.09 -13.71
C GLY A 32 2.85 6.78 -13.92
N GLN A 33 2.27 5.63 -13.53
CA GLN A 33 2.87 4.32 -13.84
C GLN A 33 2.61 3.92 -15.28
N ALA A 34 3.53 3.14 -15.88
CA ALA A 34 3.30 2.58 -17.21
C ALA A 34 2.08 1.63 -17.20
N PRO A 35 1.20 1.70 -18.22
CA PRO A 35 0.02 0.84 -18.33
C PRO A 35 0.38 -0.64 -18.48
N LEU A 36 -0.57 -1.52 -18.20
CA LEU A 36 -0.34 -2.98 -18.13
C LEU A 36 0.29 -3.55 -19.41
N ASP A 37 -0.18 -3.14 -20.58
CA ASP A 37 0.37 -3.60 -21.86
C ASP A 37 1.84 -3.20 -22.03
N GLU A 38 2.22 -2.00 -21.55
CA GLU A 38 3.61 -1.56 -21.55
C GLU A 38 4.45 -2.34 -20.53
N GLN A 39 3.91 -2.64 -19.34
CA GLN A 39 4.57 -3.52 -18.36
C GLN A 39 4.89 -4.88 -19.00
N ILE A 40 3.90 -5.51 -19.64
CA ILE A 40 4.05 -6.82 -20.30
C ILE A 40 5.04 -6.72 -21.47
N ALA A 41 4.98 -5.67 -22.28
CA ALA A 41 5.91 -5.46 -23.38
C ALA A 41 7.36 -5.25 -22.92
N CYS A 42 7.57 -4.53 -21.82
CA CYS A 42 8.87 -4.41 -21.17
C CYS A 42 9.36 -5.78 -20.69
N LEU A 43 8.51 -6.53 -19.98
CA LEU A 43 8.85 -7.84 -19.44
C LEU A 43 9.28 -8.82 -20.55
N LYS A 44 8.53 -8.89 -21.67
CA LYS A 44 8.88 -9.71 -22.86
C LYS A 44 10.23 -9.35 -23.47
N LYS A 45 10.62 -8.06 -23.39
CA LYS A 45 11.89 -7.55 -23.92
C LYS A 45 13.04 -7.63 -22.91
N GLY A 46 12.82 -8.24 -21.74
CA GLY A 46 13.79 -8.28 -20.64
C GLY A 46 14.06 -6.92 -20.01
N LYS A 47 13.17 -5.94 -20.21
CA LYS A 47 13.24 -4.60 -19.58
C LYS A 47 12.38 -4.59 -18.32
N LEU A 48 12.88 -3.94 -17.27
CA LEU A 48 12.16 -3.82 -16.00
C LEU A 48 11.77 -2.36 -15.76
N THR A 49 10.48 -2.12 -15.57
CA THR A 49 9.96 -0.88 -14.99
C THR A 49 10.17 -0.90 -13.46
N PRO A 50 9.99 0.22 -12.74
CA PRO A 50 10.03 0.22 -11.28
C PRO A 50 9.07 -0.79 -10.64
N LEU A 51 7.86 -0.95 -11.19
CA LEU A 51 6.88 -1.93 -10.72
C LEU A 51 7.38 -3.36 -10.94
N LEU A 52 7.93 -3.68 -12.13
CA LEU A 52 8.48 -5.01 -12.42
C LEU A 52 9.72 -5.34 -11.58
N ILE A 53 10.54 -4.35 -11.21
CA ILE A 53 11.65 -4.55 -10.27
C ILE A 53 11.11 -5.08 -8.93
N ARG A 54 9.99 -4.53 -8.44
CA ARG A 54 9.35 -4.99 -7.20
C ARG A 54 8.67 -6.33 -7.37
N SER A 55 8.02 -6.60 -8.49
CA SER A 55 7.49 -7.94 -8.80
C SER A 55 8.60 -8.99 -8.80
N LEU A 56 9.77 -8.69 -9.37
CA LEU A 56 10.91 -9.60 -9.34
C LEU A 56 11.43 -9.85 -7.92
N ALA A 57 11.48 -8.82 -7.08
CA ALA A 57 11.87 -8.97 -5.68
C ALA A 57 10.89 -9.87 -4.90
N CYS A 58 9.59 -9.72 -5.16
CA CYS A 58 8.54 -10.59 -4.62
C CYS A 58 8.74 -12.05 -5.05
N ALA A 59 8.86 -12.30 -6.35
CA ALA A 59 9.05 -13.65 -6.89
C ALA A 59 10.34 -14.31 -6.40
N LYS A 60 11.39 -13.53 -6.14
CA LYS A 60 12.62 -14.06 -5.54
C LYS A 60 12.38 -14.60 -4.13
N ILE A 61 11.78 -13.79 -3.27
CA ILE A 61 11.45 -14.19 -1.90
C ILE A 61 10.48 -15.37 -1.88
N ASP A 62 9.46 -15.32 -2.72
CA ASP A 62 8.44 -16.37 -2.83
C ASP A 62 9.07 -17.69 -3.31
N GLY A 63 9.82 -17.67 -4.42
CA GLY A 63 10.46 -18.87 -4.97
C GLY A 63 11.52 -19.49 -4.05
N GLU A 64 12.35 -18.67 -3.39
CA GLU A 64 13.35 -19.16 -2.41
C GLU A 64 12.70 -19.89 -1.22
N ALA A 65 11.48 -19.49 -0.85
CA ALA A 65 10.73 -20.15 0.22
C ALA A 65 9.96 -21.38 -0.28
N ARG A 66 9.45 -21.35 -1.53
CA ARG A 66 8.85 -22.52 -2.18
C ARG A 66 9.83 -23.66 -2.38
N GLU A 67 11.05 -23.35 -2.82
CA GLU A 67 12.13 -24.34 -2.95
C GLU A 67 12.44 -25.08 -1.62
N LYS A 68 12.14 -24.44 -0.48
CA LYS A 68 12.38 -24.97 0.87
C LYS A 68 11.12 -25.53 1.54
N ASP A 69 10.01 -25.66 0.80
CA ASP A 69 8.70 -26.04 1.35
C ASP A 69 8.28 -25.19 2.56
N GLN A 70 8.65 -23.92 2.56
CA GLN A 70 8.44 -23.00 3.68
C GLN A 70 7.29 -22.04 3.40
N TRP A 71 6.29 -22.03 4.28
CA TRP A 71 5.33 -20.94 4.35
C TRP A 71 5.92 -19.74 5.12
N LEU A 72 6.01 -18.58 4.47
CA LEU A 72 6.63 -17.39 5.05
C LEU A 72 5.89 -16.84 6.29
N PHE A 73 4.61 -17.20 6.45
CA PHE A 73 3.77 -16.77 7.56
C PHE A 73 3.64 -17.82 8.69
N LYS A 74 4.29 -18.99 8.57
CA LYS A 74 4.21 -20.03 9.59
C LYS A 74 4.69 -19.51 10.95
N GLY A 75 3.79 -19.57 11.95
CA GLY A 75 4.07 -19.11 13.31
C GLY A 75 4.26 -17.60 13.45
N LYS A 76 3.91 -16.81 12.43
CA LYS A 76 3.97 -15.34 12.47
C LYS A 76 2.61 -14.76 12.83
N ARG A 77 2.61 -13.71 13.63
CA ARG A 77 1.42 -12.90 13.89
C ARG A 77 1.53 -11.60 13.10
N LEU A 78 0.59 -11.36 12.18
CA LEU A 78 0.53 -10.09 11.47
C LEU A 78 0.21 -8.94 12.43
N PRO A 79 0.76 -7.73 12.20
CA PRO A 79 0.32 -6.54 12.91
C PRO A 79 -1.17 -6.29 12.66
N LYS A 80 -1.82 -5.67 13.65
CA LYS A 80 -3.24 -5.30 13.51
C LYS A 80 -3.35 -4.20 12.45
N SER A 81 -4.04 -4.50 11.36
CA SER A 81 -4.36 -3.50 10.33
C SER A 81 -5.47 -2.57 10.78
N TYR A 82 -5.41 -1.31 10.35
CA TYR A 82 -6.59 -0.44 10.34
C TYR A 82 -7.56 -0.86 9.23
N THR A 83 -8.84 -0.50 9.37
CA THR A 83 -9.91 -0.80 8.40
C THR A 83 -9.97 0.29 7.34
N LEU A 84 -9.87 -0.05 6.06
CA LEU A 84 -10.21 0.88 4.97
C LEU A 84 -11.73 0.97 4.84
N LEU A 85 -12.26 2.18 4.91
CA LEU A 85 -13.68 2.44 4.63
C LEU A 85 -13.86 2.86 3.18
N GLU A 86 -14.73 2.15 2.46
CA GLU A 86 -15.15 2.53 1.11
C GLU A 86 -16.23 3.61 1.14
N THR A 87 -17.02 3.65 2.21
CA THR A 87 -18.07 4.65 2.48
C THR A 87 -17.91 5.19 3.90
N LEU A 88 -18.38 6.43 4.14
CA LEU A 88 -18.28 7.07 5.46
C LEU A 88 -19.31 6.47 6.44
N ASP A 89 -19.04 5.25 6.92
CA ASP A 89 -19.84 4.57 7.93
C ASP A 89 -19.40 4.95 9.35
N ILE A 90 -20.28 5.65 10.07
CA ILE A 90 -20.01 6.17 11.41
C ILE A 90 -19.97 5.07 12.47
N GLU A 91 -20.56 3.90 12.21
CA GLU A 91 -20.67 2.83 13.21
C GLU A 91 -19.39 1.98 13.33
N VAL A 92 -18.46 2.11 12.39
CA VAL A 92 -17.20 1.35 12.44
C VAL A 92 -16.32 1.83 13.59
N GLU A 93 -15.99 0.91 14.49
CA GLU A 93 -15.09 1.13 15.61
C GLU A 93 -13.63 0.82 15.27
N GLY A 94 -12.71 1.35 16.08
CA GLY A 94 -11.27 1.11 15.93
C GLY A 94 -10.57 2.07 14.97
N ASP A 95 -9.37 1.69 14.54
CA ASP A 95 -8.54 2.48 13.65
C ASP A 95 -9.00 2.32 12.21
N ILE A 96 -9.24 3.45 11.52
CA ILE A 96 -9.75 3.45 10.15
C ILE A 96 -8.89 4.32 9.23
N LYS A 97 -9.01 4.04 7.92
CA LYS A 97 -8.60 4.93 6.83
C LYS A 97 -9.82 5.28 5.98
N VAL A 98 -10.03 6.56 5.72
CA VAL A 98 -11.07 7.08 4.81
C VAL A 98 -10.40 7.78 3.63
N LYS A 99 -11.04 7.73 2.47
CA LYS A 99 -10.59 8.43 1.26
C LYS A 99 -11.57 9.52 0.88
N GLY A 100 -11.04 10.62 0.36
CA GLY A 100 -11.82 11.60 -0.38
C GLY A 100 -11.81 13.01 0.21
N ASP A 101 -12.93 13.69 -0.01
CA ASP A 101 -13.07 15.12 0.20
C ASP A 101 -13.17 15.51 1.69
N LEU A 102 -12.37 16.50 2.10
CA LEU A 102 -12.29 16.94 3.49
C LEU A 102 -13.59 17.59 3.98
N GLN A 103 -14.43 18.17 3.10
CA GLN A 103 -15.71 18.75 3.50
C GLN A 103 -16.69 17.67 3.94
N ALA A 104 -16.77 16.56 3.19
CA ALA A 104 -17.57 15.40 3.58
C ALA A 104 -17.05 14.74 4.88
N ILE A 105 -15.72 14.63 5.00
CA ILE A 105 -15.07 13.97 6.15
C ILE A 105 -15.22 14.76 7.45
N ASN A 106 -15.30 16.10 7.40
CA ASN A 106 -15.46 16.95 8.58
C ASN A 106 -16.67 16.54 9.44
N SER A 107 -17.83 16.36 8.83
CA SER A 107 -19.05 15.92 9.51
C SER A 107 -18.91 14.51 10.07
N PHE A 108 -18.26 13.63 9.31
CA PHE A 108 -18.01 12.24 9.70
C PHE A 108 -17.14 12.12 10.95
N ILE A 109 -16.08 12.92 11.08
CA ILE A 109 -15.14 12.84 12.22
C ILE A 109 -15.86 13.02 13.56
N LYS A 110 -16.84 13.92 13.62
CA LYS A 110 -17.59 14.21 14.85
C LYS A 110 -18.51 13.06 15.26
N ALA A 111 -19.14 12.40 14.29
CA ALA A 111 -20.12 11.33 14.52
C ALA A 111 -19.49 9.93 14.61
N SER A 112 -18.32 9.71 14.02
CA SER A 112 -17.69 8.40 13.90
C SER A 112 -17.37 7.76 15.26
N ARG A 113 -17.47 6.44 15.37
CA ARG A 113 -17.02 5.65 16.53
C ARG A 113 -15.55 5.22 16.46
N ALA A 114 -14.84 5.60 15.39
CA ALA A 114 -13.44 5.25 15.20
C ALA A 114 -12.53 5.83 16.30
N THR A 115 -11.50 5.09 16.69
CA THR A 115 -10.48 5.53 17.66
C THR A 115 -9.44 6.45 17.02
N LYS A 116 -9.04 6.14 15.79
CA LYS A 116 -8.11 6.92 14.98
C LYS A 116 -8.55 6.92 13.53
N ILE A 117 -8.45 8.08 12.88
CA ILE A 117 -8.86 8.31 11.50
C ILE A 117 -7.64 8.76 10.70
N ARG A 118 -7.25 7.95 9.72
CA ARG A 118 -6.28 8.30 8.67
C ARG A 118 -7.07 8.80 7.48
N ILE A 119 -6.73 9.98 6.96
CA ILE A 119 -7.47 10.61 5.87
C ILE A 119 -6.58 10.64 4.65
N ASP A 120 -7.04 10.13 3.52
CA ASP A 120 -6.26 10.07 2.28
C ASP A 120 -6.94 10.86 1.17
N CYS A 121 -6.29 11.97 0.82
CA CYS A 121 -6.77 12.93 -0.15
C CYS A 121 -6.24 12.67 -1.56
N ASN A 122 -5.17 11.89 -1.76
CA ASN A 122 -4.53 11.71 -3.07
C ASN A 122 -4.33 13.04 -3.85
N PHE A 123 -3.93 14.11 -3.16
CA PHE A 123 -3.81 15.48 -3.67
C PHE A 123 -5.10 16.12 -4.21
N SER A 124 -6.27 15.60 -3.87
CA SER A 124 -7.55 16.07 -4.42
C SER A 124 -8.12 17.30 -3.73
N THR A 125 -7.46 17.84 -2.70
CA THR A 125 -8.00 18.95 -1.89
C THR A 125 -7.34 20.28 -2.28
N SER A 126 -8.08 21.39 -2.17
CA SER A 126 -7.52 22.74 -2.35
C SER A 126 -6.90 23.27 -1.06
N GLU A 127 -5.94 24.19 -1.15
CA GLU A 127 -5.30 24.79 0.03
C GLU A 127 -6.30 25.48 0.96
N GLN A 128 -7.33 26.14 0.40
CA GLN A 128 -8.38 26.79 1.17
C GLN A 128 -9.20 25.77 1.97
N THR A 129 -9.57 24.66 1.34
CA THR A 129 -10.35 23.58 1.99
C THR A 129 -9.51 22.93 3.08
N LEU A 130 -8.25 22.63 2.81
CA LEU A 130 -7.31 22.10 3.81
C LEU A 130 -7.18 23.05 5.00
N THR A 131 -6.93 24.34 4.76
CA THR A 131 -6.75 25.33 5.83
C THR A 131 -8.00 25.41 6.71
N THR A 132 -9.18 25.47 6.10
CA THR A 132 -10.46 25.49 6.82
C THR A 132 -10.65 24.23 7.67
N PHE A 133 -10.33 23.06 7.11
CA PHE A 133 -10.39 21.79 7.83
C PHE A 133 -9.42 21.73 9.02
N LEU A 134 -8.18 22.19 8.83
CA LEU A 134 -7.16 22.22 9.87
C LEU A 134 -7.51 23.18 11.02
N GLU A 135 -8.12 24.33 10.72
CA GLU A 135 -8.62 25.28 11.72
C GLU A 135 -9.71 24.67 12.60
N GLN A 136 -10.64 23.92 12.00
CA GLN A 136 -11.75 23.29 12.71
C GLN A 136 -11.32 22.10 13.56
N HIS A 137 -10.20 21.46 13.22
CA HIS A 137 -9.73 20.25 13.88
C HIS A 137 -8.36 20.41 14.57
N GLN A 138 -7.92 21.64 14.82
CA GLN A 138 -6.61 21.91 15.41
C GLN A 138 -6.32 21.03 16.63
N GLY A 139 -5.24 20.24 16.56
CA GLY A 139 -4.82 19.33 17.62
C GLY A 139 -5.79 18.17 17.93
N ASN A 140 -6.75 17.86 17.04
CA ASN A 140 -7.72 16.79 17.27
C ASN A 140 -7.02 15.42 17.32
N PRO A 141 -7.01 14.74 18.48
CA PRO A 141 -6.28 13.49 18.66
C PRO A 141 -6.89 12.32 17.88
N LYS A 142 -8.12 12.45 17.36
CA LYS A 142 -8.78 11.43 16.55
C LYS A 142 -8.17 11.34 15.15
N ILE A 143 -7.57 12.41 14.65
CA ILE A 143 -6.91 12.42 13.34
C ILE A 143 -5.49 11.88 13.52
N ALA A 144 -5.21 10.70 12.95
CA ALA A 144 -3.89 10.08 13.00
C ALA A 144 -2.90 10.80 12.08
N TYR A 145 -3.32 11.08 10.85
CA TYR A 145 -2.63 11.92 9.87
C TYR A 145 -3.54 12.22 8.67
N ILE A 146 -3.14 13.21 7.86
CA ILE A 146 -3.71 13.47 6.53
C ILE A 146 -2.65 13.13 5.48
N GLU A 147 -2.94 12.17 4.63
CA GLU A 147 -2.10 11.67 3.54
C GLU A 147 -2.33 12.48 2.27
N ASP A 148 -1.23 13.01 1.73
CA ASP A 148 -1.20 13.74 0.46
C ASP A 148 -2.30 14.82 0.34
N PRO A 149 -2.43 15.76 1.30
CA PRO A 149 -3.56 16.69 1.35
C PRO A 149 -3.61 17.65 0.14
N ILE A 150 -2.45 18.20 -0.25
CA ILE A 150 -2.25 19.14 -1.35
C ILE A 150 -0.92 18.78 -2.03
N PRO A 151 -0.62 19.24 -3.25
CA PRO A 151 0.68 19.00 -3.89
C PRO A 151 1.85 19.27 -2.93
N TYR A 152 2.85 18.40 -2.97
CA TYR A 152 3.94 18.42 -2.00
C TYR A 152 4.74 19.71 -2.08
N ASN A 153 4.88 20.38 -0.93
CA ASN A 153 5.76 21.51 -0.72
C ASN A 153 6.27 21.45 0.72
N SER A 154 7.57 21.26 0.91
CA SER A 154 8.17 20.97 2.22
C SER A 154 7.91 22.08 3.24
N GLU A 155 8.18 23.33 2.89
CA GLU A 155 7.99 24.50 3.77
C GLU A 155 6.52 24.68 4.17
N LYS A 156 5.61 24.56 3.21
CA LYS A 156 4.17 24.67 3.45
C LYS A 156 3.64 23.52 4.31
N TRP A 157 4.04 22.28 4.01
CA TRP A 157 3.62 21.14 4.81
C TRP A 157 4.15 21.24 6.24
N LEU A 158 5.41 21.63 6.44
CA LEU A 158 6.00 21.83 7.77
C LEU A 158 5.24 22.93 8.55
N SER A 159 5.03 24.09 7.93
CA SER A 159 4.35 25.22 8.57
C SER A 159 2.91 24.90 8.96
N LEU A 160 2.14 24.21 8.09
CA LEU A 160 0.76 23.80 8.38
C LEU A 160 0.69 22.80 9.55
N GLN A 161 1.54 21.77 9.53
CA GLN A 161 1.57 20.75 10.59
C GLN A 161 1.97 21.37 11.94
N GLN A 162 2.97 22.26 11.96
CA GLN A 162 3.40 22.95 13.17
C GLN A 162 2.30 23.88 13.72
N LYS A 163 1.66 24.66 12.86
CA LYS A 163 0.59 25.60 13.24
C LYS A 163 -0.63 24.88 13.80
N TYR A 164 -1.11 23.85 13.11
CA TYR A 164 -2.39 23.20 13.41
C TYR A 164 -2.27 21.91 14.24
N ARG A 165 -1.05 21.43 14.48
CA ARG A 165 -0.76 20.22 15.28
C ARG A 165 -1.51 18.98 14.78
N ILE A 166 -1.68 18.88 13.47
CA ILE A 166 -2.18 17.68 12.77
C ILE A 166 -1.05 17.18 11.87
N PRO A 167 -0.58 15.94 12.04
CA PRO A 167 0.49 15.41 11.22
C PRO A 167 0.00 15.05 9.81
N PHE A 168 0.91 15.10 8.84
CA PHE A 168 0.69 14.62 7.48
C PHE A 168 1.41 13.30 7.24
N ALA A 169 1.00 12.61 6.17
CA ALA A 169 1.70 11.48 5.59
C ALA A 169 2.00 11.75 4.11
N VAL A 170 3.16 11.29 3.65
CA VAL A 170 3.51 11.30 2.22
C VAL A 170 3.33 9.90 1.63
N ASP A 171 2.62 9.76 0.50
CA ASP A 171 2.46 8.49 -0.23
C ASP A 171 3.07 8.53 -1.64
N TRP A 172 2.71 9.54 -2.45
CA TRP A 172 3.16 9.61 -3.85
C TRP A 172 4.42 10.45 -4.06
N ALA A 173 4.65 11.46 -3.25
CA ALA A 173 5.80 12.35 -3.39
C ALA A 173 7.06 11.80 -2.70
N LEU A 174 8.22 12.34 -3.08
CA LEU A 174 9.47 12.13 -2.36
C LEU A 174 9.69 13.31 -1.41
N GLY A 175 9.78 13.04 -0.10
CA GLY A 175 9.96 14.09 0.88
C GLY A 175 9.92 13.62 2.33
N ASP A 176 10.49 14.43 3.21
CA ASP A 176 10.65 14.16 4.65
C ASP A 176 9.94 15.20 5.54
N ALA A 177 9.22 16.17 4.93
CA ALA A 177 8.45 17.18 5.66
C ALA A 177 7.28 16.59 6.48
N ALA A 178 6.79 15.41 6.11
CA ALA A 178 5.76 14.67 6.84
C ALA A 178 6.41 13.69 7.82
N PRO A 179 5.94 13.59 9.08
CA PRO A 179 6.44 12.62 10.04
C PRO A 179 6.06 11.18 9.67
N TYR A 180 5.02 10.98 8.85
CA TYR A 180 4.61 9.67 8.36
C TYR A 180 4.98 9.49 6.89
N ARG A 181 5.41 8.27 6.53
CA ARG A 181 5.62 7.85 5.14
C ARG A 181 4.87 6.58 4.85
N ILE A 182 4.02 6.62 3.83
CA ILE A 182 3.35 5.45 3.31
C ILE A 182 4.30 4.72 2.38
N VAL A 183 4.49 3.43 2.62
CA VAL A 183 5.36 2.58 1.82
C VAL A 183 4.51 1.46 1.23
N LYS A 184 4.55 1.33 -0.09
CA LYS A 184 3.84 0.26 -0.81
C LYS A 184 4.86 -0.70 -1.41
N PRO A 185 5.07 -1.90 -0.84
CA PRO A 185 6.10 -2.85 -1.29
C PRO A 185 6.03 -3.25 -2.77
N ALA A 186 4.86 -3.14 -3.38
CA ALA A 186 4.67 -3.32 -4.82
C ALA A 186 5.26 -2.18 -5.68
N ARG A 187 5.40 -0.96 -5.15
CA ARG A 187 5.95 0.20 -5.87
C ARG A 187 7.40 0.50 -5.48
N GLU A 188 7.77 0.23 -4.24
CA GLU A 188 9.09 0.57 -3.70
C GLU A 188 9.60 -0.44 -2.68
N ALA A 189 10.89 -0.38 -2.35
CA ALA A 189 11.47 -1.16 -1.26
C ALA A 189 11.26 -0.41 0.07
N ILE A 190 11.10 -1.17 1.18
CA ILE A 190 11.10 -0.57 2.51
C ILE A 190 12.52 -0.02 2.79
N PRO A 191 12.66 1.28 3.11
CA PRO A 191 13.96 1.85 3.42
C PRO A 191 14.52 1.27 4.73
N MET A 192 15.80 0.90 4.73
CA MET A 192 16.46 0.35 5.93
C MET A 192 16.59 1.39 7.07
N HIS A 193 16.72 2.66 6.70
CA HIS A 193 16.81 3.78 7.62
C HIS A 193 15.83 4.86 7.17
N SER A 194 15.04 5.36 8.11
CA SER A 194 14.07 6.44 7.90
C SER A 194 13.93 7.23 9.18
N ASN A 195 13.94 8.56 9.05
CA ASN A 195 13.58 9.46 10.16
C ASN A 195 12.06 9.64 10.29
N GLN A 196 11.29 9.14 9.31
CA GLN A 196 9.84 9.13 9.30
C GLN A 196 9.30 7.81 9.84
N HIS A 197 8.13 7.86 10.47
CA HIS A 197 7.34 6.70 10.86
C HIS A 197 6.78 6.01 9.61
N LEU A 198 7.23 4.80 9.34
CA LEU A 198 6.82 4.04 8.16
C LEU A 198 5.48 3.35 8.39
N VAL A 199 4.58 3.47 7.42
CA VAL A 199 3.30 2.76 7.37
C VAL A 199 3.27 1.90 6.12
N VAL A 200 3.20 0.57 6.28
CA VAL A 200 3.17 -0.33 5.12
C VAL A 200 1.74 -0.55 4.66
N THR A 201 1.46 -0.28 3.38
CA THR A 201 0.14 -0.49 2.78
C THR A 201 0.24 -1.26 1.47
N HIS A 202 -0.89 -1.77 0.99
CA HIS A 202 -0.98 -2.37 -0.34
C HIS A 202 -1.50 -1.36 -1.39
N SER A 203 -1.24 -1.61 -2.67
CA SER A 203 -1.76 -0.78 -3.78
C SER A 203 -3.09 -1.30 -4.31
N LEU A 204 -3.89 -1.98 -3.48
CA LEU A 204 -5.14 -2.65 -3.84
C LEU A 204 -4.95 -3.76 -4.90
N GLU A 205 -3.73 -4.24 -5.04
CA GLU A 205 -3.38 -5.30 -5.98
C GLU A 205 -3.91 -6.68 -5.55
N HIS A 206 -3.60 -7.72 -6.34
CA HIS A 206 -3.98 -9.12 -6.09
C HIS A 206 -3.61 -9.58 -4.65
N PRO A 207 -4.38 -10.49 -4.01
CA PRO A 207 -4.06 -11.04 -2.69
C PRO A 207 -2.61 -11.47 -2.49
N LEU A 208 -1.98 -12.09 -3.49
CA LEU A 208 -0.55 -12.42 -3.49
C LEU A 208 0.36 -11.19 -3.28
N GLY A 209 0.08 -10.07 -3.95
CA GLY A 209 0.81 -8.82 -3.77
C GLY A 209 0.56 -8.18 -2.39
N ARG A 210 -0.65 -8.33 -1.85
CA ARG A 210 -0.97 -7.91 -0.47
C ARG A 210 -0.24 -8.76 0.57
N ALA A 211 -0.12 -10.06 0.33
CA ALA A 211 0.70 -10.96 1.15
C ALA A 211 2.17 -10.56 1.09
N PHE A 212 2.70 -10.20 -0.08
CA PHE A 212 4.05 -9.64 -0.17
C PHE A 212 4.23 -8.38 0.68
N ALA A 213 3.26 -7.47 0.68
CA ALA A 213 3.30 -6.29 1.54
C ALA A 213 3.30 -6.65 3.04
N ALA A 214 2.48 -7.63 3.43
CA ALA A 214 2.44 -8.15 4.80
C ALA A 214 3.77 -8.81 5.23
N TYR A 215 4.38 -9.59 4.34
CA TYR A 215 5.67 -10.21 4.58
C TYR A 215 6.79 -9.17 4.75
N GLU A 216 6.84 -8.17 3.87
CA GLU A 216 7.83 -7.10 3.99
C GLU A 216 7.62 -6.30 5.28
N ALA A 217 6.38 -6.01 5.69
CA ALA A 217 6.13 -5.39 7.00
C ALA A 217 6.69 -6.24 8.17
N LEU A 218 6.45 -7.56 8.17
CA LEU A 218 7.00 -8.48 9.17
C LEU A 218 8.53 -8.51 9.17
N LYS A 219 9.13 -8.61 7.99
CA LYS A 219 10.58 -8.70 7.80
C LYS A 219 11.31 -7.48 8.35
N TYR A 220 10.71 -6.30 8.23
CA TYR A 220 11.27 -5.04 8.73
C TYR A 220 10.73 -4.62 10.10
N GLY A 221 9.90 -5.46 10.75
CA GLY A 221 9.35 -5.18 12.08
C GLY A 221 8.38 -3.99 12.12
N ILE A 222 7.76 -3.63 11.00
CA ILE A 222 6.81 -2.51 10.92
C ILE A 222 5.46 -2.96 11.44
N THR A 223 4.93 -2.23 12.41
CA THR A 223 3.65 -2.56 13.08
C THR A 223 2.47 -1.71 12.62
N ASP A 224 2.70 -0.54 12.03
CA ASP A 224 1.63 0.29 11.47
C ASP A 224 1.38 -0.12 10.02
N VAL A 225 0.25 -0.77 9.78
CA VAL A 225 -0.05 -1.40 8.50
C VAL A 225 -1.48 -1.14 8.05
N GLY A 226 -1.63 -0.90 6.75
CA GLY A 226 -2.90 -0.80 6.02
C GLY A 226 -3.07 -1.98 5.07
N LEU A 227 -3.40 -3.14 5.64
CA LEU A 227 -3.55 -4.43 4.95
C LEU A 227 -4.99 -4.97 5.09
N SER A 228 -5.97 -4.08 5.20
CA SER A 228 -7.38 -4.42 5.38
C SER A 228 -7.89 -5.39 4.30
N GLY A 229 -8.67 -6.39 4.70
CA GLY A 229 -9.21 -7.39 3.77
C GLY A 229 -8.20 -8.41 3.28
N LEU A 230 -6.97 -8.43 3.81
CA LEU A 230 -6.02 -9.51 3.55
C LEU A 230 -6.47 -10.80 4.26
N THR A 231 -6.74 -11.83 3.48
CA THR A 231 -6.83 -13.22 3.95
C THR A 231 -5.58 -13.95 3.45
N LEU A 232 -4.79 -14.50 4.38
CA LEU A 232 -3.65 -15.33 4.02
C LEU A 232 -4.10 -16.76 3.77
N GLU A 233 -3.76 -17.30 2.61
CA GLU A 233 -3.94 -18.72 2.33
C GLU A 233 -2.67 -19.50 2.73
N PRO A 234 -2.82 -20.70 3.32
CA PRO A 234 -1.68 -21.56 3.61
C PRO A 234 -1.02 -22.06 2.31
N GLY A 235 0.18 -22.61 2.44
CA GLY A 235 0.93 -23.16 1.30
C GLY A 235 2.44 -22.99 1.50
N THR A 236 3.14 -22.72 0.41
CA THR A 236 4.57 -22.45 0.36
C THR A 236 4.84 -21.05 -0.16
N GLY A 237 6.02 -20.49 0.12
CA GLY A 237 6.30 -19.08 -0.21
C GLY A 237 5.35 -18.14 0.52
N LEU A 238 4.72 -17.24 -0.24
CA LEU A 238 3.67 -16.33 0.22
C LEU A 238 2.30 -17.02 0.43
N GLY A 239 2.18 -18.32 0.15
CA GLY A 239 0.95 -19.10 0.21
C GLY A 239 0.22 -19.18 -1.13
N PHE A 240 -1.10 -19.34 -1.08
CA PHE A 240 -1.99 -19.40 -2.25
C PHE A 240 -1.73 -20.58 -3.19
N ASP A 241 -1.14 -21.69 -2.71
CA ASP A 241 -0.75 -22.82 -3.57
C ASP A 241 -1.95 -23.39 -4.33
N GLU A 242 -3.08 -23.59 -3.65
CA GLU A 242 -4.32 -24.06 -4.27
C GLU A 242 -4.83 -23.05 -5.31
N THR A 243 -4.99 -21.79 -4.92
CA THR A 243 -5.46 -20.72 -5.82
C THR A 243 -4.57 -20.59 -7.06
N LEU A 244 -3.25 -20.58 -6.90
CA LEU A 244 -2.29 -20.45 -8.00
C LEU A 244 -2.33 -21.66 -8.95
N SER A 245 -2.60 -22.86 -8.43
CA SER A 245 -2.70 -24.09 -9.23
C SER A 245 -3.96 -24.14 -10.12
N GLN A 246 -5.00 -23.38 -9.76
CA GLN A 246 -6.27 -23.34 -10.47
C GLN A 246 -6.32 -22.26 -11.56
N LEU A 247 -5.30 -21.39 -11.65
CA LEU A 247 -5.24 -20.32 -12.64
C LEU A 247 -4.88 -20.83 -14.03
N THR A 248 -5.45 -20.18 -15.04
CA THR A 248 -5.05 -20.37 -16.44
C THR A 248 -3.81 -19.56 -16.75
N TRP A 249 -2.66 -20.23 -16.82
CA TRP A 249 -1.38 -19.63 -17.16
C TRP A 249 -1.15 -19.62 -18.67
N ARG A 250 -0.89 -18.45 -19.25
CA ARG A 250 -0.45 -18.31 -20.65
C ARG A 250 1.06 -18.08 -20.71
N PRO A 251 1.79 -18.77 -21.60
CA PRO A 251 3.21 -18.51 -21.80
C PRO A 251 3.48 -17.03 -22.11
N LEU A 252 4.59 -16.50 -21.60
CA LEU A 252 5.02 -15.13 -21.88
C LEU A 252 5.60 -14.97 -23.30
#